data_AF-A0A0R1QU85-F1
#
_entry.id   AF-A0A0R1QU85-F1
#
_cell.length_a   1.000
_cell.length_b   1.000
_cell.length_c   1.000
_cell.angle_alpha   90.00
_cell.angle_beta   90.00
_cell.angle_gamma   90.00
#
_symmetry.space_group_name_H-M   'P 1'
#
loop_
_entity.id
_entity.type
_entity.pdbx_description
1 polymer ?
#
loop_
_entity_poly.entity_id
_entity_poly.type
_entity_poly.pdbx_seq_one_letter_code
_entity_poly.pdbx_strand_id
1 'polypeptide(L)'
;MGLLLTGLLIGGGQLLAPDATTPATAVVAHAATKAATVASGTVGTSDWNVTDDGVLHVGAGDLPEAVKTVYSPLYDPVQEAAAQGVTVTKVVFEGTVRTAEQGSYTFGHLNTVEAYENLENLDTSRSTSLAGLFAANESLQKIDISSLDVSQVTSLEMMFGTNYKLASLKVGNLATAKVTSLLATFSNLYQLRELDLSGLDVSGLETTYMMLTNDYRLQKLNLGNWQLPASSKISSVFALSKQYDLRELTLSADSQVAAGTFPDIAGGGYPSYDQTIYTGKWENQEDQYLPVGTAGKRVYTSAELNSLYDGTHQDELSGNATYIWEPLETPEAPVVAPVTVHYVDQAGKSIHPDDELTGELGADFTAKPIAIAGYTFEKADGATSGTFTTSAQSVTFVYRANESGNSSGGNAGGATDSSDASNSSSTGPTTDSSANGSSDTQASDAGDTVTNMSVSSVKKIGFYRSATFTAKNRVRWFAKQPQQKRPQFVVLKTAESKQGRLRYYVKDVTRGSKTYGQKGYITTKSAYVRPTYAQSRPKAITVINDKGLNSYKTASLKGKVRHYRKGQRLTVKKLVRHNLTTRYQLTNGQYVSANLNFSQAVK
;
A
#
# COMPACT_ATOMS: atom_id res chain seq x y z
N MET A 1 37.88 -12.73 -51.15
CA MET A 1 38.66 -11.48 -51.29
C MET A 1 37.71 -10.43 -51.86
N GLY A 2 37.48 -9.24 -51.33
CA GLY A 2 37.85 -8.49 -50.12
C GLY A 2 36.78 -7.40 -49.96
N LEU A 3 36.31 -7.13 -48.74
CA LEU A 3 36.56 -5.88 -47.99
C LEU A 3 36.25 -4.57 -48.75
N LEU A 4 35.18 -3.85 -48.38
CA LEU A 4 35.08 -2.82 -47.30
C LEU A 4 35.52 -1.42 -47.77
N LEU A 5 34.66 -0.41 -47.59
CA LEU A 5 34.99 0.95 -47.08
C LEU A 5 33.67 1.76 -46.88
N THR A 6 33.27 2.09 -45.64
CA THR A 6 33.27 3.44 -45.00
C THR A 6 32.43 4.50 -45.72
N GLY A 7 31.55 5.32 -45.13
CA GLY A 7 31.31 5.79 -43.77
C GLY A 7 30.98 7.30 -43.79
N LEU A 8 30.06 7.74 -42.92
CA LEU A 8 29.88 9.11 -42.36
C LEU A 8 29.20 10.27 -43.18
N LEU A 9 27.95 10.59 -42.76
CA LEU A 9 27.48 11.83 -42.07
C LEU A 9 27.32 13.20 -42.81
N ILE A 10 26.10 13.77 -42.66
CA ILE A 10 25.73 15.15 -42.20
C ILE A 10 24.63 15.84 -43.05
N GLY A 11 23.55 16.25 -42.36
CA GLY A 11 22.81 17.51 -42.52
C GLY A 11 21.81 17.58 -43.68
N GLY A 12 20.62 18.19 -43.58
CA GLY A 12 19.88 18.96 -42.57
C GLY A 12 18.54 19.27 -43.26
N GLY A 13 17.39 19.01 -42.64
CA GLY A 13 16.67 19.99 -41.83
C GLY A 13 15.76 20.87 -42.69
N GLN A 14 14.43 20.68 -42.61
CA GLN A 14 13.51 21.81 -42.33
C GLN A 14 12.10 21.34 -41.91
N LEU A 15 11.54 22.15 -41.02
CA LEU A 15 10.23 22.07 -40.36
C LEU A 15 9.05 21.91 -41.33
N LEU A 16 7.96 21.29 -40.86
CA LEU A 16 6.58 21.80 -41.04
C LEU A 16 5.68 21.25 -39.91
N ALA A 17 4.84 22.13 -39.39
CA ALA A 17 3.84 21.91 -38.32
C ALA A 17 2.56 21.25 -38.91
N PRO A 18 1.58 20.87 -38.07
CA PRO A 18 0.70 19.74 -38.31
C PRO A 18 -0.53 20.12 -39.13
N ASP A 19 -0.96 19.20 -40.01
CA ASP A 19 -2.28 19.24 -40.61
C ASP A 19 -3.09 18.03 -40.16
N ALA A 20 -4.30 18.33 -39.68
CA ALA A 20 -5.28 17.37 -39.23
C ALA A 20 -5.99 16.77 -40.45
N THR A 21 -6.13 15.44 -40.49
CA THR A 21 -7.33 14.69 -40.89
C THR A 21 -6.96 13.22 -41.09
N THR A 22 -7.28 12.38 -40.11
CA THR A 22 -7.47 10.94 -40.33
C THR A 22 -8.90 10.62 -39.90
N PRO A 23 -9.73 10.01 -40.76
CA PRO A 23 -11.12 9.74 -40.44
C PRO A 23 -11.18 8.66 -39.35
N ALA A 24 -11.96 8.95 -38.30
CA ALA A 24 -12.29 7.99 -37.26
C ALA A 24 -13.08 6.82 -37.88
N THR A 25 -12.51 5.62 -37.83
CA THR A 25 -13.22 4.38 -38.11
C THR A 25 -14.30 4.21 -37.05
N ALA A 26 -15.57 4.32 -37.44
CA ALA A 26 -16.69 4.00 -36.58
C ALA A 26 -16.60 2.53 -36.17
N VAL A 27 -16.47 2.27 -34.87
CA VAL A 27 -16.59 0.94 -34.29
C VAL A 27 -18.05 0.54 -34.39
N VAL A 28 -18.41 -0.20 -35.43
CA VAL A 28 -19.71 -0.86 -35.51
C VAL A 28 -19.66 -2.04 -34.56
N ALA A 29 -20.30 -1.90 -33.40
CA ALA A 29 -20.59 -3.03 -32.52
C ALA A 29 -21.42 -4.06 -33.32
N HIS A 30 -20.79 -5.15 -33.75
CA HIS A 30 -21.53 -6.33 -34.16
C HIS A 30 -22.19 -6.88 -32.90
N ALA A 31 -23.53 -6.84 -32.87
CA ALA A 31 -24.27 -7.64 -31.89
C ALA A 31 -23.83 -9.09 -32.07
N ALA A 32 -23.17 -9.65 -31.05
CA ALA A 32 -22.79 -11.06 -31.06
C ALA A 32 -24.06 -11.88 -31.29
N THR A 33 -24.11 -12.65 -32.37
CA THR A 33 -25.13 -13.68 -32.56
C THR A 33 -25.08 -14.60 -31.34
N LYS A 34 -26.23 -14.75 -30.66
CA LYS A 34 -26.36 -15.62 -29.49
C LYS A 34 -25.91 -17.03 -29.86
N ALA A 35 -24.93 -17.56 -29.14
CA ALA A 35 -24.40 -18.91 -29.34
C ALA A 35 -25.53 -19.96 -29.26
N ALA A 36 -25.50 -20.95 -30.13
CA ALA A 36 -26.55 -21.96 -30.23
C ALA A 36 -26.33 -23.09 -29.22
N THR A 37 -27.37 -23.56 -28.56
CA THR A 37 -27.28 -24.72 -27.65
C THR A 37 -27.04 -26.01 -28.42
N VAL A 38 -26.00 -26.77 -28.05
CA VAL A 38 -25.64 -28.06 -28.65
C VAL A 38 -25.97 -29.27 -27.78
N ALA A 39 -26.06 -29.07 -26.46
CA ALA A 39 -26.46 -30.09 -25.49
C ALA A 39 -27.14 -29.41 -24.29
N SER A 40 -28.06 -30.11 -23.63
CA SER A 40 -28.76 -29.58 -22.45
C SER A 40 -29.39 -30.70 -21.65
N GLY A 41 -29.57 -30.47 -20.34
CA GLY A 41 -30.23 -31.41 -19.45
C GLY A 41 -30.36 -30.83 -18.05
N THR A 42 -30.48 -31.72 -17.08
CA THR A 42 -30.55 -31.37 -15.65
C THR A 42 -29.56 -32.24 -14.88
N VAL A 43 -28.90 -31.65 -13.89
CA VAL A 43 -27.98 -32.31 -12.96
C VAL A 43 -28.42 -31.97 -11.53
N GLY A 44 -28.88 -32.97 -10.78
CA GLY A 44 -29.60 -32.72 -9.53
C GLY A 44 -30.88 -31.92 -9.80
N THR A 45 -30.96 -30.69 -9.27
CA THR A 45 -32.06 -29.75 -9.56
C THR A 45 -31.63 -28.56 -10.42
N SER A 46 -30.35 -28.50 -10.82
CA SER A 46 -29.83 -27.47 -11.72
C SER A 46 -29.98 -27.88 -13.18
N ASP A 47 -30.66 -27.04 -13.96
CA ASP A 47 -30.63 -27.16 -15.41
C ASP A 47 -29.26 -26.76 -15.94
N TRP A 48 -28.83 -27.37 -17.04
CA TRP A 48 -27.59 -27.02 -17.71
C TRP A 48 -27.77 -27.02 -19.23
N ASN A 49 -26.97 -26.20 -19.91
CA ASN A 49 -26.85 -26.26 -21.35
C ASN A 49 -25.44 -25.89 -21.81
N VAL A 50 -25.00 -26.46 -22.91
CA VAL A 50 -23.72 -26.14 -23.56
C VAL A 50 -24.00 -25.46 -24.89
N THR A 51 -23.32 -24.36 -25.17
CA THR A 51 -23.39 -23.64 -26.44
C THR A 51 -22.27 -24.03 -27.41
N ASP A 52 -22.45 -23.75 -28.69
CA ASP A 52 -21.53 -24.10 -29.79
C ASP A 52 -20.16 -23.43 -29.71
N ASP A 53 -20.03 -22.36 -28.91
CA ASP A 53 -18.76 -21.72 -28.55
C ASP A 53 -18.06 -22.36 -27.32
N GLY A 54 -18.61 -23.46 -26.77
CA GLY A 54 -17.98 -24.24 -25.72
C GLY A 54 -18.21 -23.72 -24.30
N VAL A 55 -19.31 -23.00 -24.07
CA VAL A 55 -19.71 -22.51 -22.74
C VAL A 55 -20.75 -23.43 -22.12
N LEU A 56 -20.44 -23.99 -20.95
CA LEU A 56 -21.39 -24.72 -20.11
C LEU A 56 -22.07 -23.74 -19.14
N HIS A 57 -23.34 -23.45 -19.41
CA HIS A 57 -24.21 -22.69 -18.52
C HIS A 57 -24.83 -23.64 -17.48
N VAL A 58 -24.65 -23.34 -16.20
CA VAL A 58 -25.24 -24.06 -15.07
C VAL A 58 -26.26 -23.15 -14.39
N GLY A 59 -27.54 -23.51 -14.50
CA GLY A 59 -28.66 -22.79 -13.92
C GLY A 59 -28.79 -23.00 -12.41
N ALA A 60 -29.52 -22.09 -11.78
CA ALA A 60 -29.80 -22.15 -10.35
C ALA A 60 -30.38 -23.51 -9.92
N GLY A 61 -29.93 -24.01 -8.77
CA GLY A 61 -30.33 -25.33 -8.27
C GLY A 61 -29.28 -25.96 -7.36
N ASP A 62 -29.49 -27.23 -7.04
CA ASP A 62 -28.62 -28.06 -6.22
C ASP A 62 -27.90 -29.07 -7.11
N LEU A 63 -26.56 -28.99 -7.11
CA LEU A 63 -25.73 -30.04 -7.69
C LEU A 63 -25.66 -31.24 -6.73
N PRO A 64 -25.72 -32.47 -7.26
CA PRO A 64 -25.54 -33.67 -6.45
C PRO A 64 -24.06 -33.85 -6.07
N GLU A 65 -23.80 -34.77 -5.15
CA GLU A 65 -22.44 -35.21 -4.83
C GLU A 65 -21.77 -35.87 -6.05
N ALA A 66 -20.44 -35.84 -6.08
CA ALA A 66 -19.66 -36.52 -7.11
C ALA A 66 -19.92 -38.04 -7.10
N VAL A 67 -20.38 -38.60 -8.22
CA VAL A 67 -20.88 -39.98 -8.34
C VAL A 67 -19.78 -41.05 -8.16
N LYS A 68 -18.50 -40.66 -8.25
CA LYS A 68 -17.35 -41.57 -8.18
C LYS A 68 -16.14 -40.92 -7.50
N THR A 69 -16.30 -40.30 -6.32
CA THR A 69 -15.27 -39.66 -5.44
C THR A 69 -14.21 -38.72 -6.06
N VAL A 70 -14.09 -38.64 -7.39
CA VAL A 70 -13.14 -37.84 -8.18
C VAL A 70 -13.80 -37.32 -9.46
N TYR A 71 -14.93 -37.87 -9.94
CA TYR A 71 -15.62 -37.36 -11.14
C TYR A 71 -16.73 -36.39 -10.78
N SER A 72 -16.62 -35.17 -11.30
CA SER A 72 -17.61 -34.10 -11.16
C SER A 72 -19.01 -34.55 -11.61
N PRO A 73 -20.10 -34.08 -10.96
CA PRO A 73 -21.46 -34.23 -11.47
C PRO A 73 -21.67 -33.55 -12.84
N LEU A 74 -20.77 -32.66 -13.26
CA LEU A 74 -20.76 -32.01 -14.58
C LEU A 74 -19.92 -32.76 -15.62
N TYR A 75 -19.39 -33.95 -15.29
CA TYR A 75 -18.64 -34.78 -16.23
C TYR A 75 -19.49 -35.16 -17.45
N ASP A 76 -20.71 -35.67 -17.24
CA ASP A 76 -21.61 -36.09 -18.32
C ASP A 76 -21.98 -34.91 -19.26
N PRO A 77 -22.39 -33.72 -18.77
CA PRO A 77 -22.56 -32.53 -19.59
C PRO A 77 -21.37 -32.21 -20.52
N VAL A 78 -20.14 -32.34 -20.01
CA VAL A 78 -18.92 -32.11 -20.81
C VAL A 78 -18.74 -33.20 -21.88
N GLN A 79 -19.01 -34.46 -21.54
CA GLN A 79 -18.91 -35.57 -22.51
C GLN A 79 -19.99 -35.48 -23.59
N GLU A 80 -21.21 -35.05 -23.26
CA GLU A 80 -22.29 -34.87 -24.22
C GLU A 80 -21.96 -33.79 -25.24
N ALA A 81 -21.39 -32.66 -24.80
CA ALA A 81 -20.90 -31.63 -25.72
C ALA A 81 -19.75 -32.15 -26.61
N ALA A 82 -18.81 -32.91 -26.03
CA ALA A 82 -17.71 -33.51 -26.79
C ALA A 82 -18.20 -34.47 -27.89
N ALA A 83 -19.29 -35.22 -27.63
CA ALA A 83 -19.92 -36.07 -28.63
C ALA A 83 -20.55 -35.29 -29.80
N GLN A 84 -20.88 -34.01 -29.59
CA GLN A 84 -21.31 -33.07 -30.64
C GLN A 84 -20.14 -32.32 -31.30
N GLY A 85 -18.89 -32.66 -30.97
CA GLY A 85 -17.70 -32.00 -31.49
C GLY A 85 -17.38 -30.66 -30.83
N VAL A 86 -18.00 -30.34 -29.69
CA VAL A 86 -17.79 -29.10 -28.94
C VAL A 86 -16.94 -29.37 -27.69
N THR A 87 -15.84 -28.64 -27.55
CA THR A 87 -15.01 -28.70 -26.34
C THR A 87 -15.49 -27.66 -25.35
N VAL A 88 -15.88 -28.08 -24.14
CA VAL A 88 -16.25 -27.14 -23.07
C VAL A 88 -14.98 -26.48 -22.53
N THR A 89 -14.86 -25.17 -22.72
CA THR A 89 -13.72 -24.35 -22.27
C THR A 89 -14.08 -23.39 -21.17
N LYS A 90 -15.37 -23.16 -20.90
CA LYS A 90 -15.84 -22.21 -19.90
C LYS A 90 -17.07 -22.75 -19.17
N VAL A 91 -17.17 -22.46 -17.87
CA VAL A 91 -18.38 -22.69 -17.06
C VAL A 91 -18.93 -21.34 -16.59
N VAL A 92 -20.23 -21.13 -16.74
CA VAL A 92 -20.95 -19.90 -16.33
C VAL A 92 -22.08 -20.28 -15.39
N PHE A 93 -22.16 -19.64 -14.22
CA PHE A 93 -23.26 -19.84 -13.28
C PHE A 93 -24.40 -18.83 -13.52
N GLU A 94 -25.57 -19.34 -13.93
CA GLU A 94 -26.79 -18.59 -14.29
C GLU A 94 -27.76 -18.52 -13.10
N GLY A 95 -27.32 -17.86 -12.03
CA GLY A 95 -28.03 -17.77 -10.74
C GLY A 95 -27.46 -18.73 -9.69
N THR A 96 -28.07 -18.76 -8.49
CA THR A 96 -27.49 -19.47 -7.33
C THR A 96 -27.43 -20.98 -7.52
N VAL A 97 -26.21 -21.52 -7.61
CA VAL A 97 -25.92 -22.95 -7.71
C VAL A 97 -25.33 -23.42 -6.38
N ARG A 98 -25.89 -24.48 -5.79
CA ARG A 98 -25.47 -25.00 -4.49
C ARG A 98 -24.70 -26.30 -4.64
N THR A 99 -23.51 -26.37 -4.05
CA THR A 99 -22.77 -27.63 -3.88
C THR A 99 -23.49 -28.53 -2.87
N ALA A 100 -23.32 -29.84 -2.93
CA ALA A 100 -23.83 -30.75 -1.90
C ALA A 100 -23.15 -30.53 -0.52
N GLU A 101 -23.66 -31.15 0.54
CA GLU A 101 -22.99 -31.12 1.87
C GLU A 101 -21.57 -31.69 1.76
N GLN A 102 -21.40 -32.80 1.05
CA GLN A 102 -20.10 -33.26 0.57
C GLN A 102 -19.81 -32.72 -0.84
N GLY A 103 -19.39 -31.45 -0.91
CA GLY A 103 -19.06 -30.75 -2.16
C GLY A 103 -17.70 -31.15 -2.77
N SER A 104 -17.14 -32.29 -2.36
CA SER A 104 -15.83 -32.74 -2.85
C SER A 104 -15.90 -33.03 -4.36
N TYR A 105 -14.90 -32.55 -5.11
CA TYR A 105 -14.77 -32.75 -6.56
C TYR A 105 -15.95 -32.26 -7.42
N THR A 106 -16.81 -31.35 -6.93
CA THR A 106 -17.96 -30.85 -7.73
C THR A 106 -17.54 -30.24 -9.07
N PHE A 107 -16.37 -29.62 -9.17
CA PHE A 107 -15.79 -29.13 -10.42
C PHE A 107 -14.38 -29.72 -10.67
N GLY A 108 -14.13 -30.92 -10.13
CA GLY A 108 -12.89 -31.64 -10.34
C GLY A 108 -12.85 -32.36 -11.68
N HIS A 109 -11.66 -32.49 -12.27
CA HIS A 109 -11.39 -33.21 -13.52
C HIS A 109 -12.16 -32.68 -14.75
N LEU A 110 -12.49 -31.38 -14.78
CA LEU A 110 -12.99 -30.70 -15.97
C LEU A 110 -11.79 -30.18 -16.79
N ASN A 111 -10.96 -31.11 -17.27
CA ASN A 111 -9.60 -30.84 -17.77
C ASN A 111 -9.50 -29.78 -18.90
N THR A 112 -10.57 -29.58 -19.67
CA THR A 112 -10.63 -28.63 -20.79
C THR A 112 -11.09 -27.23 -20.38
N VAL A 113 -11.65 -27.06 -19.18
CA VAL A 113 -12.16 -25.77 -18.69
C VAL A 113 -11.00 -24.82 -18.39
N GLU A 114 -11.03 -23.66 -19.04
CA GLU A 114 -10.03 -22.59 -18.93
C GLU A 114 -10.45 -21.49 -17.94
N ALA A 115 -11.76 -21.32 -17.71
CA ALA A 115 -12.32 -20.28 -16.85
C ALA A 115 -13.70 -20.64 -16.25
N TYR A 116 -13.96 -20.09 -15.07
CA TYR A 116 -15.28 -20.05 -14.42
C TYR A 116 -15.73 -18.58 -14.35
N GLU A 117 -16.97 -18.29 -14.73
CA GLU A 117 -17.58 -16.96 -14.66
C GLU A 117 -18.80 -16.95 -13.74
N ASN A 118 -19.02 -15.80 -13.09
CA ASN A 118 -20.05 -15.59 -12.08
C ASN A 118 -19.93 -16.54 -10.88
N LEU A 119 -18.70 -16.79 -10.42
CA LEU A 119 -18.44 -17.74 -9.32
C LEU A 119 -19.04 -17.27 -7.97
N GLU A 120 -19.36 -15.98 -7.84
CA GLU A 120 -20.15 -15.43 -6.72
C GLU A 120 -21.56 -16.03 -6.59
N ASN A 121 -22.07 -16.66 -7.66
CA ASN A 121 -23.32 -17.39 -7.63
C ASN A 121 -23.19 -18.83 -7.09
N LEU A 122 -21.97 -19.31 -6.85
CA LEU A 122 -21.74 -20.61 -6.24
C LEU A 122 -21.88 -20.52 -4.72
N ASP A 123 -22.95 -21.10 -4.19
CA ASP A 123 -23.25 -21.16 -2.76
C ASP A 123 -22.68 -22.46 -2.16
N THR A 124 -21.60 -22.31 -1.39
CA THR A 124 -20.91 -23.39 -0.67
C THR A 124 -21.23 -23.41 0.83
N SER A 125 -22.17 -22.59 1.30
CA SER A 125 -22.42 -22.36 2.73
C SER A 125 -22.84 -23.59 3.52
N ARG A 126 -23.40 -24.61 2.83
CA ARG A 126 -23.79 -25.90 3.43
C ARG A 126 -22.72 -26.98 3.36
N SER A 127 -21.61 -26.76 2.66
CA SER A 127 -20.60 -27.80 2.46
C SER A 127 -19.71 -27.97 3.69
N THR A 128 -19.49 -29.22 4.09
CA THR A 128 -18.56 -29.59 5.16
C THR A 128 -17.19 -30.01 4.61
N SER A 129 -17.13 -30.44 3.35
CA SER A 129 -15.90 -30.69 2.60
C SER A 129 -15.97 -30.06 1.22
N LEU A 130 -14.89 -29.40 0.82
CA LEU A 130 -14.65 -28.94 -0.56
C LEU A 130 -13.32 -29.52 -1.09
N ALA A 131 -12.94 -30.69 -0.59
CA ALA A 131 -11.75 -31.41 -1.04
C ALA A 131 -11.83 -31.63 -2.57
N GLY A 132 -10.77 -31.24 -3.27
CA GLY A 132 -10.66 -31.37 -4.71
C GLY A 132 -11.70 -30.57 -5.52
N LEU A 133 -12.36 -29.55 -4.95
CA LEU A 133 -13.44 -28.81 -5.62
C LEU A 133 -13.10 -28.41 -7.06
N PHE A 134 -11.87 -27.96 -7.31
CA PHE A 134 -11.34 -27.60 -8.62
C PHE A 134 -10.07 -28.39 -8.98
N ALA A 135 -9.91 -29.61 -8.46
CA ALA A 135 -8.74 -30.44 -8.74
C ALA A 135 -8.68 -30.87 -10.20
N ALA A 136 -7.47 -31.00 -10.76
CA ALA A 136 -7.22 -31.50 -12.11
C ALA A 136 -7.96 -30.76 -13.23
N ASN A 137 -8.24 -29.47 -13.06
CA ASN A 137 -8.65 -28.58 -14.14
C ASN A 137 -7.39 -28.12 -14.90
N GLU A 138 -6.80 -29.04 -15.67
CA GLU A 138 -5.47 -28.89 -16.28
C GLU A 138 -5.34 -27.68 -17.21
N SER A 139 -6.46 -27.20 -17.78
CA SER A 139 -6.49 -26.02 -18.66
C SER A 139 -6.84 -24.71 -17.97
N LEU A 140 -7.23 -24.75 -16.68
CA LEU A 140 -7.66 -23.57 -15.93
C LEU A 140 -6.50 -22.57 -15.81
N GLN A 141 -6.73 -21.33 -16.22
CA GLN A 141 -5.67 -20.31 -16.27
C GLN A 141 -5.76 -19.33 -15.10
N LYS A 142 -6.98 -19.00 -14.67
CA LYS A 142 -7.26 -18.04 -13.60
C LYS A 142 -8.52 -18.42 -12.83
N ILE A 143 -8.54 -18.15 -11.53
CA ILE A 143 -9.76 -18.27 -10.72
C ILE A 143 -9.69 -17.32 -9.52
N ASP A 144 -10.85 -16.77 -9.13
CA ASP A 144 -11.03 -15.93 -7.94
C ASP A 144 -12.06 -16.60 -7.03
N ILE A 145 -11.60 -17.21 -5.94
CA ILE A 145 -12.47 -17.91 -4.98
C ILE A 145 -12.86 -17.05 -3.78
N SER A 146 -12.60 -15.74 -3.81
CA SER A 146 -12.85 -14.86 -2.66
C SER A 146 -14.33 -14.72 -2.27
N SER A 147 -15.24 -15.21 -3.10
CA SER A 147 -16.68 -15.27 -2.83
C SER A 147 -17.15 -16.52 -2.10
N LEU A 148 -16.33 -17.57 -1.99
CA LEU A 148 -16.77 -18.84 -1.41
C LEU A 148 -17.01 -18.74 0.10
N ASP A 149 -18.14 -19.29 0.56
CA ASP A 149 -18.38 -19.49 1.99
C ASP A 149 -17.80 -20.84 2.42
N VAL A 150 -16.72 -20.78 3.20
CA VAL A 150 -16.05 -21.96 3.76
C VAL A 150 -16.23 -22.08 5.28
N SER A 151 -17.18 -21.34 5.86
CA SER A 151 -17.37 -21.23 7.32
C SER A 151 -17.74 -22.55 8.00
N GLN A 152 -18.27 -23.52 7.25
CA GLN A 152 -18.58 -24.87 7.72
C GLN A 152 -17.59 -25.94 7.23
N VAL A 153 -16.64 -25.58 6.37
CA VAL A 153 -15.73 -26.52 5.73
C VAL A 153 -14.61 -26.92 6.67
N THR A 154 -14.36 -28.23 6.77
CA THR A 154 -13.26 -28.79 7.55
C THR A 154 -12.08 -29.22 6.67
N SER A 155 -12.30 -29.46 5.38
CA SER A 155 -11.29 -29.94 4.45
C SER A 155 -11.28 -29.17 3.12
N LEU A 156 -10.11 -28.64 2.77
CA LEU A 156 -9.79 -28.05 1.45
C LEU A 156 -8.69 -28.84 0.74
N GLU A 157 -8.55 -30.13 1.08
CA GLU A 157 -7.49 -30.98 0.55
C GLU A 157 -7.52 -31.03 -0.98
N MET A 158 -6.36 -30.91 -1.61
CA MET A 158 -6.20 -30.97 -3.08
C MET A 158 -7.12 -30.04 -3.88
N MET A 159 -7.72 -28.99 -3.28
CA MET A 159 -8.73 -28.14 -3.93
C MET A 159 -8.32 -27.64 -5.32
N PHE A 160 -7.03 -27.32 -5.53
CA PHE A 160 -6.45 -26.94 -6.82
C PHE A 160 -5.35 -27.88 -7.31
N GLY A 161 -5.20 -29.04 -6.67
CA GLY A 161 -4.16 -30.00 -7.02
C GLY A 161 -4.20 -30.33 -8.51
N THR A 162 -3.05 -30.31 -9.17
CA THR A 162 -2.91 -30.69 -10.60
C THR A 162 -3.52 -29.68 -11.59
N ASN A 163 -3.67 -28.41 -11.19
CA ASN A 163 -4.03 -27.33 -12.14
C ASN A 163 -2.79 -26.75 -12.84
N TYR A 164 -2.19 -27.52 -13.74
CA TYR A 164 -0.88 -27.24 -14.33
C TYR A 164 -0.77 -25.89 -15.04
N LYS A 165 -1.86 -25.34 -15.60
CA LYS A 165 -1.88 -24.04 -16.30
C LYS A 165 -2.32 -22.85 -15.44
N LEU A 166 -2.68 -23.06 -14.16
CA LEU A 166 -3.19 -22.01 -13.30
C LEU A 166 -2.08 -20.98 -13.02
N ALA A 167 -2.23 -19.79 -13.60
CA ALA A 167 -1.26 -18.71 -13.52
C ALA A 167 -1.67 -17.61 -12.53
N SER A 168 -2.97 -17.52 -12.20
CA SER A 168 -3.53 -16.52 -11.29
C SER A 168 -4.58 -17.13 -10.38
N LEU A 169 -4.35 -17.08 -9.07
CA LEU A 169 -5.31 -17.53 -8.07
C LEU A 169 -5.53 -16.43 -7.04
N LYS A 170 -6.77 -15.97 -6.90
CA LYS A 170 -7.17 -15.04 -5.83
C LYS A 170 -7.97 -15.79 -4.78
N VAL A 171 -7.47 -15.78 -3.54
CA VAL A 171 -8.05 -16.51 -2.41
C VAL A 171 -8.95 -15.61 -1.55
N GLY A 172 -8.48 -14.41 -1.17
CA GLY A 172 -9.23 -13.49 -0.30
C GLY A 172 -9.20 -13.88 1.18
N ASN A 173 -10.15 -13.34 1.96
CA ASN A 173 -10.26 -13.53 3.41
C ASN A 173 -11.31 -14.61 3.73
N LEU A 174 -11.01 -15.86 3.36
CA LEU A 174 -11.92 -16.99 3.57
C LEU A 174 -12.02 -17.34 5.06
N ALA A 175 -13.22 -17.69 5.52
CA ALA A 175 -13.50 -18.05 6.92
C ALA A 175 -13.01 -19.47 7.28
N THR A 176 -11.69 -19.69 7.26
CA THR A 176 -11.07 -21.03 7.39
C THR A 176 -10.87 -21.53 8.82
N ALA A 177 -11.44 -20.88 9.82
CA ALA A 177 -11.24 -21.23 11.23
C ALA A 177 -11.61 -22.69 11.60
N LYS A 178 -12.47 -23.35 10.81
CA LYS A 178 -12.85 -24.76 10.98
C LYS A 178 -12.05 -25.75 10.12
N VAL A 179 -11.26 -25.25 9.17
CA VAL A 179 -10.45 -26.10 8.29
C VAL A 179 -9.34 -26.72 9.12
N THR A 180 -9.21 -28.04 9.06
CA THR A 180 -8.16 -28.79 9.76
C THR A 180 -7.06 -29.25 8.81
N SER A 181 -7.30 -29.31 7.50
CA SER A 181 -6.34 -29.80 6.52
C SER A 181 -6.26 -28.94 5.26
N LEU A 182 -5.03 -28.52 4.93
CA LEU A 182 -4.62 -27.95 3.64
C LEU A 182 -3.69 -28.91 2.88
N LEU A 183 -3.84 -30.21 3.08
CA LEU A 183 -3.03 -31.23 2.42
C LEU A 183 -3.08 -31.06 0.90
N ALA A 184 -1.92 -30.83 0.29
CA ALA A 184 -1.74 -30.72 -1.16
C ALA A 184 -2.68 -29.72 -1.89
N THR A 185 -3.30 -28.77 -1.17
CA THR A 185 -4.31 -27.84 -1.69
C THR A 185 -3.85 -27.05 -2.92
N PHE A 186 -2.58 -26.65 -2.94
CA PHE A 186 -1.98 -25.87 -4.03
C PHE A 186 -0.87 -26.65 -4.74
N SER A 187 -0.92 -27.98 -4.77
CA SER A 187 0.13 -28.80 -5.38
C SER A 187 0.06 -28.80 -6.91
N ASN A 188 1.22 -28.83 -7.56
CA ASN A 188 1.39 -28.94 -9.01
C ASN A 188 0.82 -27.76 -9.83
N LEU A 189 0.88 -26.53 -9.31
CA LEU A 189 0.50 -25.30 -10.01
C LEU A 189 1.68 -24.72 -10.79
N TYR A 190 2.08 -25.41 -11.88
CA TYR A 190 3.31 -25.11 -12.61
C TYR A 190 3.39 -23.72 -13.26
N GLN A 191 2.29 -22.98 -13.37
CA GLN A 191 2.30 -21.60 -13.87
C GLN A 191 2.15 -20.53 -12.79
N LEU A 192 1.82 -20.90 -11.55
CA LEU A 192 1.52 -19.93 -10.51
C LEU A 192 2.81 -19.25 -10.06
N ARG A 193 2.81 -17.91 -10.10
CA ARG A 193 3.98 -17.08 -9.72
C ARG A 193 3.81 -16.38 -8.39
N GLU A 194 2.58 -16.09 -8.00
CA GLU A 194 2.29 -15.31 -6.80
C GLU A 194 1.11 -15.98 -6.09
N LEU A 195 1.23 -16.15 -4.77
CA LEU A 195 0.18 -16.70 -3.95
C LEU A 195 0.12 -15.94 -2.62
N ASP A 196 -1.05 -15.35 -2.34
CA ASP A 196 -1.34 -14.69 -1.07
C ASP A 196 -2.34 -15.51 -0.27
N LEU A 197 -1.89 -15.98 0.90
CA LEU A 197 -2.67 -16.76 1.85
C LEU A 197 -2.83 -16.04 3.20
N SER A 198 -2.43 -14.77 3.29
CA SER A 198 -2.40 -14.03 4.56
C SER A 198 -3.76 -13.72 5.17
N GLY A 199 -4.83 -13.91 4.38
CA GLY A 199 -6.22 -13.80 4.80
C GLY A 199 -6.80 -15.06 5.44
N LEU A 200 -6.06 -16.18 5.45
CA LEU A 200 -6.53 -17.44 6.02
C LEU A 200 -6.29 -17.50 7.53
N ASP A 201 -7.33 -17.89 8.28
CA ASP A 201 -7.16 -18.35 9.65
C ASP A 201 -6.64 -19.80 9.64
N VAL A 202 -5.41 -19.98 10.10
CA VAL A 202 -4.70 -21.28 10.14
C VAL A 202 -4.55 -21.85 11.54
N SER A 203 -5.21 -21.25 12.53
CA SER A 203 -5.08 -21.64 13.94
C SER A 203 -5.69 -23.01 14.26
N GLY A 204 -6.55 -23.53 13.37
CA GLY A 204 -7.16 -24.86 13.46
C GLY A 204 -6.45 -25.96 12.67
N LEU A 205 -5.37 -25.67 11.94
CA LEU A 205 -4.75 -26.63 11.01
C LEU A 205 -3.95 -27.73 11.72
N GLU A 206 -4.35 -28.97 11.46
CA GLU A 206 -3.61 -30.18 11.84
C GLU A 206 -2.49 -30.49 10.85
N THR A 207 -2.67 -30.18 9.55
CA THR A 207 -1.66 -30.45 8.52
C THR A 207 -1.68 -29.45 7.36
N THR A 208 -0.48 -29.09 6.90
CA THR A 208 -0.21 -28.37 5.64
C THR A 208 0.73 -29.18 4.76
N TYR A 209 0.83 -30.48 4.98
CA TYR A 209 1.79 -31.35 4.29
C TYR A 209 1.57 -31.27 2.77
N MET A 210 2.67 -31.22 2.01
CA MET A 210 2.66 -31.15 0.54
C MET A 210 1.87 -29.98 -0.06
N MET A 211 1.51 -28.95 0.73
CA MET A 211 0.61 -27.89 0.28
C MET A 211 1.10 -27.21 -1.01
N LEU A 212 2.43 -27.03 -1.14
CA LEU A 212 3.08 -26.42 -2.31
C LEU A 212 4.04 -27.38 -3.05
N THR A 213 3.75 -28.69 -3.05
CA THR A 213 4.57 -29.67 -3.78
C THR A 213 4.55 -29.41 -5.28
N ASN A 214 5.75 -29.39 -5.89
CA ASN A 214 5.98 -29.16 -7.32
C ASN A 214 5.62 -27.74 -7.84
N ASP A 215 5.49 -26.76 -6.97
CA ASP A 215 5.24 -25.35 -7.34
C ASP A 215 6.55 -24.60 -7.63
N TYR A 216 7.31 -25.15 -8.57
CA TYR A 216 8.69 -24.73 -8.89
C TYR A 216 8.81 -23.28 -9.35
N ARG A 217 7.74 -22.71 -9.92
CA ARG A 217 7.71 -21.38 -10.52
C ARG A 217 7.06 -20.33 -9.62
N LEU A 218 6.71 -20.69 -8.39
CA LEU A 218 6.21 -19.75 -7.40
C LEU A 218 7.34 -18.80 -6.99
N GLN A 219 7.09 -17.50 -7.15
CA GLN A 219 8.06 -16.42 -6.98
C GLN A 219 7.80 -15.59 -5.74
N LYS A 220 6.51 -15.41 -5.41
CA LYS A 220 6.05 -14.66 -4.25
C LYS A 220 5.07 -15.50 -3.44
N LEU A 221 5.31 -15.59 -2.14
CA LEU A 221 4.44 -16.28 -1.22
C LEU A 221 4.19 -15.40 0.01
N ASN A 222 2.92 -15.12 0.29
CA ASN A 222 2.53 -14.36 1.48
C ASN A 222 1.83 -15.27 2.49
N LEU A 223 2.52 -15.56 3.59
CA LEU A 223 2.04 -16.30 4.77
C LEU A 223 1.94 -15.38 5.99
N GLY A 224 1.80 -14.06 5.76
CA GLY A 224 1.61 -13.10 6.83
C GLY A 224 0.37 -13.44 7.67
N ASN A 225 0.36 -13.03 8.94
CA ASN A 225 -0.69 -13.30 9.91
C ASN A 225 -0.90 -14.78 10.30
N TRP A 226 -0.19 -15.73 9.69
CA TRP A 226 -0.35 -17.14 10.02
C TRP A 226 0.10 -17.40 11.46
N GLN A 227 -0.80 -17.99 12.24
CA GLN A 227 -0.57 -18.45 13.60
C GLN A 227 -0.89 -19.95 13.64
N LEU A 228 0.09 -20.77 13.31
CA LEU A 228 -0.07 -22.23 13.30
C LEU A 228 -0.13 -22.76 14.74
N PRO A 229 -0.83 -23.91 14.96
CA PRO A 229 -0.75 -24.63 16.23
C PRO A 229 0.70 -24.98 16.59
N ALA A 230 1.01 -25.06 17.89
CA ALA A 230 2.36 -25.37 18.37
C ALA A 230 2.90 -26.74 17.88
N SER A 231 2.02 -27.68 17.51
CA SER A 231 2.37 -28.97 16.91
C SER A 231 2.79 -28.88 15.44
N SER A 232 2.49 -27.77 14.78
CA SER A 232 2.61 -27.58 13.34
C SER A 232 3.70 -26.55 13.04
N LYS A 233 4.54 -26.84 12.04
CA LYS A 233 5.56 -25.91 11.56
C LYS A 233 5.27 -25.51 10.13
N ILE A 234 5.64 -24.29 9.77
CA ILE A 234 5.48 -23.81 8.40
C ILE A 234 6.36 -24.60 7.42
N SER A 235 7.39 -25.31 7.89
CA SER A 235 8.18 -26.25 7.08
C SER A 235 7.34 -27.27 6.33
N SER A 236 6.19 -27.68 6.89
CA SER A 236 5.29 -28.63 6.24
C SER A 236 4.69 -28.07 4.95
N VAL A 237 4.52 -26.74 4.85
CA VAL A 237 4.11 -26.05 3.60
C VAL A 237 5.10 -26.33 2.47
N PHE A 238 6.38 -26.35 2.81
CA PHE A 238 7.50 -26.57 1.89
C PHE A 238 7.95 -28.05 1.82
N ALA A 239 7.16 -28.97 2.38
CA ALA A 239 7.52 -30.38 2.36
C ALA A 239 7.46 -30.93 0.94
N LEU A 240 8.52 -31.65 0.54
CA LEU A 240 8.69 -32.26 -0.78
C LEU A 240 8.62 -31.28 -1.96
N SER A 241 8.61 -29.98 -1.70
CA SER A 241 8.61 -28.96 -2.71
C SER A 241 10.03 -28.49 -2.98
N LYS A 242 10.30 -28.17 -4.24
CA LYS A 242 11.54 -27.51 -4.61
C LYS A 242 11.14 -26.12 -5.09
N GLN A 243 10.88 -25.16 -4.19
CA GLN A 243 10.51 -23.80 -4.61
C GLN A 243 11.72 -23.12 -5.26
N TYR A 244 11.97 -23.43 -6.52
CA TYR A 244 13.18 -23.04 -7.24
C TYR A 244 13.25 -21.56 -7.57
N ASP A 245 12.12 -20.85 -7.56
CA ASP A 245 12.02 -19.45 -7.98
C ASP A 245 11.53 -18.49 -6.87
N LEU A 246 11.34 -18.98 -5.65
CA LEU A 246 10.81 -18.16 -4.55
C LEU A 246 11.84 -17.09 -4.17
N ARG A 247 11.48 -15.84 -4.43
CA ARG A 247 12.34 -14.66 -4.22
C ARG A 247 11.70 -13.56 -3.38
N GLU A 248 10.43 -13.74 -3.01
CA GLU A 248 9.71 -12.88 -2.09
C GLU A 248 8.87 -13.75 -1.15
N LEU A 249 9.10 -13.60 0.14
CA LEU A 249 8.42 -14.39 1.17
C LEU A 249 7.99 -13.48 2.30
N THR A 250 6.70 -13.51 2.63
CA THR A 250 6.17 -12.85 3.83
C THR A 250 5.88 -13.88 4.90
N LEU A 251 6.39 -13.64 6.11
CA LEU A 251 6.18 -14.48 7.29
C LEU A 251 5.62 -13.62 8.44
N SER A 252 4.84 -14.25 9.31
CA SER A 252 4.45 -13.67 10.61
C SER A 252 5.57 -13.87 11.64
N ALA A 253 5.64 -13.02 12.67
CA ALA A 253 6.56 -13.20 13.79
C ALA A 253 6.37 -14.52 14.55
N ASP A 254 5.18 -15.11 14.47
CA ASP A 254 4.83 -16.38 15.13
C ASP A 254 5.21 -17.61 14.31
N SER A 255 5.66 -17.41 13.07
CA SER A 255 6.07 -18.49 12.17
C SER A 255 7.25 -19.28 12.75
N GLN A 256 7.18 -20.61 12.63
CA GLN A 256 8.27 -21.51 13.02
C GLN A 256 8.70 -22.38 11.84
N VAL A 257 10.00 -22.34 11.53
CA VAL A 257 10.63 -23.16 10.49
C VAL A 257 11.65 -24.13 11.12
N ALA A 258 11.86 -25.27 10.48
CA ALA A 258 12.97 -26.17 10.74
C ALA A 258 14.21 -25.74 9.95
N ALA A 259 15.39 -26.18 10.40
CA ALA A 259 16.62 -25.98 9.66
C ALA A 259 16.51 -26.55 8.23
N GLY A 260 16.99 -25.78 7.25
CA GLY A 260 16.97 -26.18 5.83
C GLY A 260 15.61 -26.00 5.14
N THR A 261 14.61 -25.38 5.78
CA THR A 261 13.33 -25.06 5.12
C THR A 261 13.55 -24.16 3.91
N PHE A 262 14.37 -23.12 4.06
CA PHE A 262 14.84 -22.28 2.96
C PHE A 262 16.21 -22.78 2.48
N PRO A 263 16.35 -23.31 1.25
CA PRO A 263 17.63 -23.80 0.74
C PRO A 263 18.64 -22.66 0.50
N ASP A 264 19.92 -22.97 0.33
CA ASP A 264 20.93 -21.95 0.08
C ASP A 264 20.79 -21.34 -1.33
N ILE A 265 20.74 -20.02 -1.43
CA ILE A 265 20.62 -19.30 -2.71
C ILE A 265 21.92 -19.44 -3.51
N ALA A 266 23.06 -19.10 -2.90
CA ALA A 266 24.34 -19.03 -3.60
C ALA A 266 24.92 -20.41 -3.95
N GLY A 267 24.68 -21.43 -3.12
CA GLY A 267 25.17 -22.80 -3.29
C GLY A 267 24.37 -23.69 -4.23
N GLY A 268 23.42 -23.14 -5.00
CA GLY A 268 22.67 -23.88 -6.04
C GLY A 268 21.35 -24.50 -5.57
N GLY A 269 20.79 -24.06 -4.45
CA GLY A 269 19.44 -24.46 -3.99
C GLY A 269 18.31 -23.83 -4.82
N TYR A 270 18.57 -22.71 -5.50
CA TYR A 270 17.63 -22.01 -6.38
C TYR A 270 18.22 -21.91 -7.80
N PRO A 271 17.82 -22.78 -8.74
CA PRO A 271 18.31 -22.79 -10.12
C PRO A 271 18.14 -21.48 -10.89
N SER A 272 17.15 -20.64 -10.53
CA SER A 272 16.93 -19.34 -11.16
C SER A 272 17.78 -18.20 -10.59
N TYR A 273 18.64 -18.48 -9.61
CA TYR A 273 19.58 -17.51 -9.10
C TYR A 273 20.57 -17.07 -10.19
N ASP A 274 20.60 -15.76 -10.44
CA ASP A 274 21.57 -15.11 -11.30
C ASP A 274 22.52 -14.25 -10.46
N GLN A 275 23.76 -14.72 -10.32
CA GLN A 275 24.83 -14.04 -9.56
C GLN A 275 25.25 -12.69 -10.17
N THR A 276 24.81 -12.35 -11.38
CA THR A 276 25.05 -11.04 -11.99
C THR A 276 24.00 -10.02 -11.57
N ILE A 277 22.88 -10.47 -10.98
CA ILE A 277 21.74 -9.63 -10.58
C ILE A 277 21.58 -9.60 -9.06
N TYR A 278 21.85 -10.71 -8.36
CA TYR A 278 21.58 -10.85 -6.93
C TYR A 278 22.83 -11.19 -6.12
N THR A 279 22.83 -10.81 -4.84
CA THR A 279 23.97 -11.06 -3.93
C THR A 279 24.01 -12.48 -3.37
N GLY A 280 22.95 -13.27 -3.60
CA GLY A 280 22.76 -14.58 -2.99
C GLY A 280 22.22 -14.53 -1.56
N LYS A 281 21.67 -13.38 -1.13
CA LYS A 281 21.09 -13.16 0.20
C LYS A 281 19.66 -12.67 0.11
N TRP A 282 18.91 -12.85 1.19
CA TRP A 282 17.64 -12.20 1.46
C TRP A 282 17.88 -10.83 2.10
N GLU A 283 17.13 -9.80 1.73
CA GLU A 283 17.02 -8.54 2.46
C GLU A 283 15.58 -8.34 2.97
N ASN A 284 15.43 -7.60 4.08
CA ASN A 284 14.10 -7.15 4.49
C ASN A 284 13.60 -6.07 3.52
N GLN A 285 12.37 -6.20 3.01
CA GLN A 285 11.79 -5.31 1.99
C GLN A 285 11.74 -3.84 2.44
N GLU A 286 11.63 -3.56 3.75
CA GLU A 286 11.68 -2.18 4.26
C GLU A 286 13.04 -1.50 4.01
N ASP A 287 14.09 -2.29 3.81
CA ASP A 287 15.46 -1.85 3.61
C ASP A 287 15.90 -1.90 2.12
N GLN A 288 15.00 -2.25 1.19
CA GLN A 288 15.29 -2.48 -0.24
C GLN A 288 15.93 -1.28 -0.97
N TYR A 289 15.76 -0.07 -0.46
CA TYR A 289 16.34 1.16 -1.02
C TYR A 289 17.65 1.58 -0.33
N LEU A 290 18.15 0.78 0.62
CA LEU A 290 19.46 0.98 1.22
C LEU A 290 20.54 0.33 0.35
N PRO A 291 21.63 1.05 0.02
CA PRO A 291 22.75 0.49 -0.73
C PRO A 291 23.28 -0.80 -0.14
N VAL A 292 23.67 -1.75 -0.99
CA VAL A 292 24.34 -2.99 -0.58
C VAL A 292 25.54 -2.67 0.33
N GLY A 293 25.67 -3.40 1.44
CA GLY A 293 26.73 -3.19 2.43
C GLY A 293 26.50 -2.01 3.39
N THR A 294 25.34 -1.34 3.34
CA THR A 294 25.00 -0.30 4.32
C THR A 294 24.93 -0.88 5.74
N ALA A 295 25.63 -0.26 6.68
CA ALA A 295 25.57 -0.65 8.09
C ALA A 295 24.14 -0.55 8.63
N GLY A 296 23.64 -1.66 9.18
CA GLY A 296 22.27 -1.76 9.73
C GLY A 296 21.20 -2.16 8.73
N LYS A 297 21.54 -2.40 7.45
CA LYS A 297 20.65 -3.07 6.49
C LYS A 297 20.43 -4.51 6.93
N ARG A 298 19.17 -4.95 7.05
CA ARG A 298 18.83 -6.32 7.42
C ARG A 298 18.97 -7.24 6.21
N VAL A 299 20.00 -8.07 6.22
CA VAL A 299 20.33 -9.01 5.15
C VAL A 299 20.69 -10.36 5.78
N TYR A 300 20.27 -11.46 5.15
CA TYR A 300 20.36 -12.82 5.66
C TYR A 300 20.76 -13.79 4.55
N THR A 301 21.68 -14.69 4.83
CA THR A 301 21.76 -15.97 4.10
C THR A 301 20.51 -16.80 4.40
N SER A 302 20.20 -17.80 3.57
CA SER A 302 19.06 -18.69 3.87
C SER A 302 19.23 -19.43 5.20
N ALA A 303 20.46 -19.76 5.59
CA ALA A 303 20.74 -20.36 6.90
C ALA A 303 20.39 -19.41 8.05
N GLU A 304 20.80 -18.13 7.95
CA GLU A 304 20.45 -17.11 8.95
C GLU A 304 18.94 -16.85 9.00
N LEU A 305 18.26 -16.83 7.85
CA LEU A 305 16.80 -16.69 7.80
C LEU A 305 16.08 -17.89 8.42
N ASN A 306 16.56 -19.12 8.20
CA ASN A 306 16.04 -20.30 8.89
C ASN A 306 16.22 -20.17 10.42
N SER A 307 17.39 -19.75 10.89
CA SER A 307 17.66 -19.55 12.33
C SER A 307 16.82 -18.42 12.95
N LEU A 308 16.52 -17.36 12.19
CA LEU A 308 15.67 -16.28 12.67
C LEU A 308 14.26 -16.78 13.03
N TYR A 309 13.77 -17.83 12.36
CA TYR A 309 12.44 -18.41 12.56
C TYR A 309 12.48 -19.81 13.20
N ASP A 310 13.58 -20.23 13.82
CA ASP A 310 13.70 -21.55 14.46
C ASP A 310 13.00 -21.66 15.83
N GLY A 311 12.37 -20.57 16.27
CA GLY A 311 11.69 -20.45 17.55
C GLY A 311 12.54 -19.83 18.67
N THR A 312 13.84 -19.59 18.45
CA THR A 312 14.75 -19.05 19.47
C THR A 312 14.91 -17.53 19.42
N HIS A 313 14.51 -16.88 18.32
CA HIS A 313 14.66 -15.43 18.09
C HIS A 313 13.31 -14.68 18.04
N GLN A 314 12.25 -15.23 18.64
CA GLN A 314 10.91 -14.62 18.59
C GLN A 314 10.86 -13.19 19.18
N ASP A 315 11.70 -12.88 20.17
CA ASP A 315 11.81 -11.53 20.76
C ASP A 315 12.37 -10.47 19.79
N GLU A 316 13.00 -10.90 18.69
CA GLU A 316 13.55 -10.02 17.64
C GLU A 316 12.56 -9.75 16.51
N LEU A 317 11.47 -10.52 16.45
CA LEU A 317 10.46 -10.46 15.42
C LEU A 317 9.24 -9.63 15.88
N SER A 318 8.60 -8.92 14.96
CA SER A 318 7.36 -8.21 15.25
C SER A 318 6.48 -8.10 14.01
N GLY A 319 5.21 -8.50 14.12
CA GLY A 319 4.26 -8.44 13.03
C GLY A 319 4.69 -9.28 11.82
N ASN A 320 4.27 -8.87 10.62
CA ASN A 320 4.67 -9.52 9.38
C ASN A 320 5.97 -8.88 8.84
N ALA A 321 6.84 -9.71 8.30
CA ALA A 321 8.06 -9.28 7.61
C ALA A 321 8.12 -9.91 6.22
N THR A 322 8.44 -9.07 5.23
CA THR A 322 8.65 -9.49 3.85
C THR A 322 10.14 -9.51 3.56
N TYR A 323 10.63 -10.65 3.07
CA TYR A 323 12.00 -10.84 2.65
C TYR A 323 12.04 -10.99 1.13
N ILE A 324 12.93 -10.25 0.47
CA ILE A 324 13.17 -10.33 -0.96
C ILE A 324 14.63 -10.73 -1.22
N TRP A 325 14.93 -11.32 -2.38
CA TRP A 325 16.35 -11.46 -2.78
C TRP A 325 17.01 -10.08 -2.92
N GLU A 326 18.16 -9.90 -2.27
CA GLU A 326 18.91 -8.65 -2.33
C GLU A 326 19.55 -8.49 -3.72
N PRO A 327 19.18 -7.44 -4.48
CA PRO A 327 19.80 -7.16 -5.76
C PRO A 327 21.21 -6.56 -5.57
N LEU A 328 22.11 -6.83 -6.50
CA LEU A 328 23.45 -6.23 -6.54
C LEU A 328 23.39 -4.72 -6.75
N GLU A 329 22.45 -4.26 -7.59
CA GLU A 329 22.15 -2.85 -7.79
C GLU A 329 20.92 -2.46 -6.98
N THR A 330 21.08 -1.48 -6.09
CA THR A 330 19.96 -1.00 -5.26
C THR A 330 18.94 -0.27 -6.14
N PRO A 331 17.67 -0.70 -6.13
CA PRO A 331 16.64 -0.09 -6.94
C PRO A 331 16.43 1.38 -6.59
N GLU A 332 16.04 2.18 -7.57
CA GLU A 332 15.64 3.56 -7.31
C GLU A 332 14.32 3.58 -6.55
N ALA A 333 14.27 4.38 -5.47
CA ALA A 333 13.03 4.56 -4.72
C ALA A 333 11.94 5.22 -5.58
N PRO A 334 10.69 4.74 -5.54
CA PRO A 334 9.60 5.28 -6.35
C PRO A 334 9.37 6.76 -6.03
N VAL A 335 9.21 7.56 -7.08
CA VAL A 335 8.93 8.99 -6.96
C VAL A 335 7.42 9.18 -6.85
N VAL A 336 6.97 9.64 -5.68
CA VAL A 336 5.57 9.95 -5.41
C VAL A 336 5.19 11.26 -6.07
N ALA A 337 4.06 11.30 -6.76
CA ALA A 337 3.55 12.52 -7.37
C ALA A 337 2.72 13.33 -6.36
N PRO A 338 2.82 14.67 -6.37
CA PRO A 338 1.94 15.51 -5.56
C PRO A 338 0.48 15.40 -6.04
N VAL A 339 -0.45 15.66 -5.13
CA VAL A 339 -1.86 15.92 -5.46
C VAL A 339 -2.03 17.42 -5.60
N THR A 340 -2.44 17.89 -6.77
CA THR A 340 -2.65 19.32 -7.06
C THR A 340 -4.06 19.74 -6.63
N VAL A 341 -4.19 20.84 -5.90
CA VAL A 341 -5.48 21.38 -5.46
C VAL A 341 -5.73 22.70 -6.16
N HIS A 342 -6.71 22.73 -7.05
CA HIS A 342 -7.10 23.90 -7.82
C HIS A 342 -8.21 24.68 -7.11
N TYR A 343 -8.20 25.99 -7.29
CA TYR A 343 -9.21 26.90 -6.76
C TYR A 343 -9.73 27.80 -7.89
N VAL A 344 -10.93 27.51 -8.38
CA VAL A 344 -11.49 28.16 -9.56
C VAL A 344 -12.86 28.76 -9.30
N ASP A 345 -13.26 29.76 -10.09
CA ASP A 345 -14.66 30.20 -10.14
C ASP A 345 -15.53 29.27 -11.01
N GLN A 346 -16.82 29.56 -11.09
CA GLN A 346 -17.78 28.80 -11.90
C GLN A 346 -17.45 28.77 -13.41
N ALA A 347 -16.62 29.69 -13.90
CA ALA A 347 -16.15 29.72 -15.29
C ALA A 347 -14.80 28.98 -15.47
N GLY A 348 -14.27 28.36 -14.42
CA GLY A 348 -12.98 27.66 -14.43
C GLY A 348 -11.76 28.57 -14.34
N LYS A 349 -11.95 29.87 -14.08
CA LYS A 349 -10.83 30.80 -13.91
C LYS A 349 -10.20 30.60 -12.54
N SER A 350 -8.86 30.46 -12.50
CA SER A 350 -8.11 30.39 -11.24
C SER A 350 -8.30 31.69 -10.44
N ILE A 351 -8.81 31.54 -9.23
CA ILE A 351 -9.08 32.64 -8.28
C ILE A 351 -8.16 32.58 -7.06
N HIS A 352 -7.41 31.49 -6.90
CA HIS A 352 -6.35 31.33 -5.93
C HIS A 352 -5.28 30.39 -6.51
N PRO A 353 -3.99 30.59 -6.19
CA PRO A 353 -2.93 29.67 -6.61
C PRO A 353 -3.20 28.23 -6.21
N ASP A 354 -2.80 27.29 -7.06
CA ASP A 354 -2.89 25.86 -6.76
C ASP A 354 -2.03 25.51 -5.54
N ASP A 355 -2.54 24.58 -4.73
CA ASP A 355 -1.77 23.93 -3.67
C ASP A 355 -1.25 22.56 -4.14
N GLU A 356 -0.11 22.13 -3.59
CA GLU A 356 0.39 20.77 -3.78
C GLU A 356 0.39 20.05 -2.43
N LEU A 357 -0.39 18.98 -2.34
CA LEU A 357 -0.27 18.01 -1.26
C LEU A 357 0.85 17.03 -1.63
N THR A 358 1.73 16.72 -0.69
CA THR A 358 2.80 15.74 -0.87
C THR A 358 2.81 14.78 0.30
N GLY A 359 3.06 13.50 0.05
CA GLY A 359 3.25 12.50 1.11
C GLY A 359 4.08 11.32 0.62
N GLU A 360 4.24 10.32 1.48
CA GLU A 360 4.86 9.05 1.11
C GLU A 360 3.91 8.22 0.26
N LEU A 361 4.43 7.29 -0.53
CA LEU A 361 3.61 6.40 -1.36
C LEU A 361 2.63 5.64 -0.46
N GLY A 362 1.34 5.70 -0.78
CA GLY A 362 0.29 5.07 0.02
C GLY A 362 -0.14 5.84 1.26
N ALA A 363 0.49 6.96 1.61
CA ALA A 363 0.02 7.81 2.71
C ALA A 363 -1.27 8.54 2.33
N ASP A 364 -2.16 8.74 3.29
CA ASP A 364 -3.42 9.44 3.05
C ASP A 364 -3.20 10.94 2.81
N PHE A 365 -4.04 11.52 1.97
CA PHE A 365 -4.20 12.96 1.80
C PHE A 365 -5.65 13.36 2.02
N THR A 366 -5.84 14.62 2.43
CA THR A 366 -7.15 15.26 2.47
C THR A 366 -6.99 16.70 2.01
N ALA A 367 -7.71 17.06 0.95
CA ALA A 367 -7.85 18.42 0.46
C ALA A 367 -9.10 19.05 1.09
N LYS A 368 -9.01 20.31 1.52
CA LYS A 368 -10.14 21.06 2.06
C LYS A 368 -10.30 22.39 1.32
N PRO A 369 -11.54 22.88 1.10
CA PRO A 369 -11.75 24.22 0.57
C PRO A 369 -11.22 25.26 1.56
N ILE A 370 -10.84 26.42 1.04
CA ILE A 370 -10.28 27.54 1.83
C ILE A 370 -11.18 28.76 1.69
N ALA A 371 -11.10 29.68 2.65
CA ALA A 371 -11.77 30.97 2.51
C ALA A 371 -11.01 31.84 1.50
N ILE A 372 -11.70 32.28 0.44
CA ILE A 372 -11.15 33.19 -0.58
C ILE A 372 -11.93 34.50 -0.52
N ALA A 373 -11.25 35.62 -0.30
CA ALA A 373 -11.90 36.92 -0.16
C ALA A 373 -12.72 37.27 -1.41
N GLY A 374 -13.99 37.63 -1.21
CA GLY A 374 -14.91 37.93 -2.32
C GLY A 374 -15.51 36.71 -3.01
N TYR A 375 -15.29 35.50 -2.49
CA TYR A 375 -15.84 34.26 -3.02
C TYR A 375 -16.41 33.36 -1.91
N THR A 376 -17.43 32.57 -2.23
CA THR A 376 -18.03 31.54 -1.37
C THR A 376 -17.81 30.17 -2.01
N PHE A 377 -17.36 29.20 -1.21
CA PHE A 377 -17.18 27.82 -1.65
C PHE A 377 -18.50 27.20 -2.11
N GLU A 378 -18.50 26.50 -3.23
CA GLU A 378 -19.70 25.88 -3.80
C GLU A 378 -19.61 24.35 -3.83
N LYS A 379 -18.59 23.79 -4.48
CA LYS A 379 -18.43 22.34 -4.60
C LYS A 379 -16.97 21.92 -4.82
N ALA A 380 -16.70 20.64 -4.63
CA ALA A 380 -15.43 20.01 -4.99
C ALA A 380 -15.64 19.08 -6.19
N ASP A 381 -14.75 19.14 -7.17
CA ASP A 381 -14.65 18.20 -8.29
C ASP A 381 -13.39 17.34 -8.09
N GLY A 382 -13.54 16.02 -8.09
CA GLY A 382 -12.48 15.05 -7.77
C GLY A 382 -12.50 14.56 -6.32
N ALA A 383 -11.65 13.57 -6.02
CA ALA A 383 -11.60 12.95 -4.70
C ALA A 383 -10.87 13.84 -3.69
N THR A 384 -11.61 14.43 -2.73
CA THR A 384 -11.03 15.32 -1.69
C THR A 384 -10.22 14.56 -0.64
N SER A 385 -10.22 13.22 -0.68
CA SER A 385 -9.38 12.35 0.13
C SER A 385 -8.98 11.12 -0.68
N GLY A 386 -7.81 10.59 -0.41
CA GLY A 386 -7.26 9.42 -1.08
C GLY A 386 -5.86 9.14 -0.58
N THR A 387 -5.08 8.34 -1.31
CA THR A 387 -3.68 8.07 -0.98
C THR A 387 -2.75 8.69 -2.02
N PHE A 388 -1.55 9.07 -1.61
CA PHE A 388 -0.52 9.49 -2.55
C PHE A 388 -0.04 8.33 -3.40
N THR A 389 0.01 8.53 -4.70
CA THR A 389 0.45 7.53 -5.67
C THR A 389 1.65 8.05 -6.46
N THR A 390 2.24 7.20 -7.30
CA THR A 390 3.24 7.65 -8.30
C THR A 390 2.61 8.43 -9.45
N SER A 391 1.28 8.39 -9.59
CA SER A 391 0.51 9.13 -10.58
C SER A 391 0.07 10.49 -10.04
N ALA A 392 0.16 11.53 -10.86
CA ALA A 392 -0.36 12.84 -10.49
C ALA A 392 -1.87 12.77 -10.28
N GLN A 393 -2.36 13.42 -9.23
CA GLN A 393 -3.76 13.48 -8.86
C GLN A 393 -4.17 14.95 -8.72
N SER A 394 -5.45 15.27 -8.88
CA SER A 394 -5.94 16.63 -8.71
C SER A 394 -7.31 16.71 -8.04
N VAL A 395 -7.50 17.74 -7.21
CA VAL A 395 -8.78 18.13 -6.61
C VAL A 395 -9.08 19.56 -7.01
N THR A 396 -10.30 19.87 -7.43
CA THR A 396 -10.68 21.24 -7.79
C THR A 396 -11.78 21.73 -6.88
N PHE A 397 -11.55 22.80 -6.14
CA PHE A 397 -12.59 23.51 -5.39
C PHE A 397 -13.14 24.65 -6.24
N VAL A 398 -14.45 24.63 -6.48
CA VAL A 398 -15.17 25.62 -7.28
C VAL A 398 -15.88 26.60 -6.35
N TYR A 399 -15.78 27.89 -6.66
CA TYR A 399 -16.32 28.98 -5.84
C TYR A 399 -17.20 29.94 -6.67
N ARG A 400 -18.10 30.63 -5.97
CA ARG A 400 -18.97 31.66 -6.51
C ARG A 400 -18.55 33.03 -5.99
N ALA A 401 -18.55 34.06 -6.84
CA ALA A 401 -18.22 35.42 -6.39
C ALA A 401 -19.33 36.00 -5.49
N ASN A 402 -18.93 36.75 -4.46
CA ASN A 402 -19.84 37.43 -3.53
C ASN A 402 -20.21 38.82 -4.09
N GLU A 403 -21.47 39.22 -3.97
CA GLU A 403 -21.94 40.54 -4.44
C GLU A 403 -21.30 41.67 -3.61
N SER A 404 -20.69 42.68 -4.25
CA SER A 404 -20.07 43.80 -3.53
C SER A 404 -21.12 44.85 -3.13
N GLY A 405 -21.27 45.07 -1.83
CA GLY A 405 -22.11 46.13 -1.28
C GLY A 405 -21.45 47.50 -1.46
N ASN A 406 -21.99 48.32 -2.36
CA ASN A 406 -21.68 49.74 -2.51
C ASN A 406 -22.10 50.51 -1.23
N SER A 407 -21.16 51.18 -0.56
CA SER A 407 -21.45 51.99 0.63
C SER A 407 -21.91 53.39 0.22
N SER A 408 -23.15 53.75 0.56
CA SER A 408 -23.68 55.12 0.44
C SER A 408 -24.64 55.42 1.59
N GLY A 409 -24.22 56.34 2.47
CA GLY A 409 -25.04 57.40 3.09
C GLY A 409 -26.07 57.05 4.17
N GLY A 410 -26.07 57.82 5.26
CA GLY A 410 -27.29 58.02 6.06
C GLY A 410 -27.09 58.25 7.56
N ASN A 411 -27.04 59.53 7.94
CA ASN A 411 -26.90 60.10 9.29
C ASN A 411 -28.19 60.01 10.15
N ALA A 412 -28.02 59.96 11.49
CA ALA A 412 -28.67 60.81 12.51
C ALA A 412 -29.37 60.12 13.71
N GLY A 413 -28.93 60.53 14.92
CA GLY A 413 -29.72 60.65 16.16
C GLY A 413 -29.63 59.44 17.11
N GLY A 414 -29.27 59.56 18.39
CA GLY A 414 -28.90 60.66 19.26
C GLY A 414 -28.73 60.12 20.70
N ALA A 415 -27.88 60.79 21.49
CA ALA A 415 -27.90 60.97 22.97
C ALA A 415 -28.47 59.84 23.86
N THR A 416 -27.85 59.40 24.97
CA THR A 416 -27.06 60.08 26.01
C THR A 416 -26.60 58.98 26.99
N ASP A 417 -25.33 58.94 27.37
CA ASP A 417 -24.78 59.34 28.69
C ASP A 417 -24.79 58.17 29.70
N SER A 418 -23.59 57.59 29.97
CA SER A 418 -22.81 57.73 31.24
C SER A 418 -23.41 56.92 32.39
N SER A 419 -22.68 56.24 33.27
CA SER A 419 -21.29 56.34 33.71
C SER A 419 -21.01 55.18 34.68
N ASP A 420 -19.71 54.93 34.91
CA ASP A 420 -19.09 54.34 36.11
C ASP A 420 -19.37 52.85 36.44
N ALA A 421 -18.35 51.98 36.49
CA ALA A 421 -17.28 51.90 37.49
C ALA A 421 -17.87 51.69 38.90
N SER A 422 -17.51 50.74 39.73
CA SER A 422 -16.29 49.95 39.89
C SER A 422 -16.51 48.99 41.08
N ASN A 423 -15.64 47.98 41.19
CA ASN A 423 -15.24 47.33 42.46
C ASN A 423 -16.33 46.51 43.22
N SER A 424 -16.06 45.48 44.03
CA SER A 424 -14.83 44.93 44.60
C SER A 424 -15.13 43.52 45.15
N SER A 425 -14.15 42.63 44.98
CA SER A 425 -13.63 41.59 45.90
C SER A 425 -14.53 40.68 46.78
N SER A 426 -14.14 39.38 46.69
CA SER A 426 -14.12 38.33 47.73
C SER A 426 -15.48 37.72 48.09
N THR A 427 -15.67 36.40 48.18
CA THR A 427 -14.86 35.35 48.80
C THR A 427 -15.24 33.98 48.19
N GLY A 428 -14.31 33.02 48.12
CA GLY A 428 -14.68 31.59 48.12
C GLY A 428 -15.06 31.15 49.55
N PRO A 429 -15.74 30.00 49.78
CA PRO A 429 -15.28 28.72 49.22
C PRO A 429 -16.39 27.70 48.85
N THR A 430 -15.99 26.76 47.98
CA THR A 430 -16.33 25.32 47.90
C THR A 430 -17.78 24.79 47.99
N THR A 431 -17.97 23.71 47.22
CA THR A 431 -19.00 22.67 47.23
C THR A 431 -20.35 23.02 46.62
N ASP A 432 -20.55 22.58 45.39
CA ASP A 432 -21.86 22.39 44.78
C ASP A 432 -21.98 20.94 44.30
N SER A 433 -23.10 20.32 44.65
CA SER A 433 -23.55 19.03 44.15
C SER A 433 -25.04 19.16 43.81
N SER A 434 -25.30 19.04 42.51
CA SER A 434 -26.37 18.25 41.89
C SER A 434 -27.61 18.96 41.32
N ALA A 435 -27.91 18.53 40.07
CA ALA A 435 -29.21 18.46 39.39
C ALA A 435 -29.80 19.77 38.82
N ASN A 436 -30.40 19.85 37.63
CA ASN A 436 -30.68 18.92 36.52
C ASN A 436 -31.35 19.73 35.37
N GLY A 437 -31.27 19.23 34.12
CA GLY A 437 -32.13 19.58 32.97
C GLY A 437 -31.54 20.66 32.04
N SER A 438 -31.06 20.41 30.82
CA SER A 438 -31.59 19.69 29.63
C SER A 438 -31.60 20.69 28.46
N SER A 439 -30.77 20.47 27.44
CA SER A 439 -31.17 20.48 26.03
C SER A 439 -30.01 20.05 25.15
N ASP A 440 -30.37 19.19 24.21
CA ASP A 440 -29.58 18.40 23.28
C ASP A 440 -29.11 19.22 22.08
N THR A 441 -27.89 18.98 21.56
CA THR A 441 -27.57 18.90 20.11
C THR A 441 -26.21 18.24 19.91
N GLN A 442 -26.18 17.32 18.96
CA GLN A 442 -25.20 16.29 18.64
C GLN A 442 -23.82 16.73 18.10
N ALA A 443 -22.87 15.82 18.34
CA ALA A 443 -21.64 15.43 17.64
C ALA A 443 -21.28 16.03 16.26
N SER A 444 -19.97 16.31 16.10
CA SER A 444 -19.23 15.91 14.89
C SER A 444 -17.77 15.55 15.22
N ASP A 445 -17.29 14.58 14.45
CA ASP A 445 -16.08 13.76 14.52
C ASP A 445 -14.79 14.45 14.00
N ALA A 446 -13.64 13.78 14.22
CA ALA A 446 -12.31 13.88 13.58
C ALA A 446 -11.16 14.12 14.60
N GLY A 447 -10.16 13.26 14.74
CA GLY A 447 -9.56 12.37 13.73
C GLY A 447 -8.23 12.96 13.25
N ASP A 448 -7.15 12.30 13.65
CA ASP A 448 -5.75 12.35 13.17
C ASP A 448 -5.30 13.56 12.32
N THR A 449 -4.52 14.49 12.89
CA THR A 449 -3.83 15.55 12.12
C THR A 449 -2.49 15.94 12.74
N VAL A 450 -1.39 15.33 12.28
CA VAL A 450 -0.18 15.97 11.71
C VAL A 450 0.73 14.84 11.18
N THR A 451 0.67 14.59 9.88
CA THR A 451 1.73 13.91 9.11
C THR A 451 2.34 14.95 8.16
N ASN A 452 3.63 14.83 7.82
CA ASN A 452 4.40 15.71 6.91
C ASN A 452 5.15 16.92 7.50
N MET A 453 5.86 16.78 8.63
CA MET A 453 6.77 17.81 9.13
C MET A 453 8.09 17.24 9.68
N SER A 454 9.23 17.84 9.33
CA SER A 454 10.46 17.66 10.13
C SER A 454 10.57 18.78 11.16
N VAL A 455 10.84 18.43 12.41
CA VAL A 455 11.06 19.38 13.49
C VAL A 455 12.46 19.27 14.08
N SER A 456 13.01 20.39 14.50
CA SER A 456 14.26 20.49 15.25
C SER A 456 13.98 20.94 16.67
N SER A 457 14.71 20.38 17.65
CA SER A 457 14.56 20.81 19.04
C SER A 457 15.30 22.12 19.31
N VAL A 458 14.59 23.09 19.89
CA VAL A 458 15.16 24.40 20.26
C VAL A 458 15.46 24.52 21.75
N LYS A 459 14.97 23.56 22.55
CA LYS A 459 15.24 23.40 24.00
C LYS A 459 15.60 21.93 24.30
N LYS A 460 15.99 21.66 25.56
CA LYS A 460 16.13 20.30 26.07
C LYS A 460 14.78 19.58 25.96
N ILE A 461 14.74 18.41 25.32
CA ILE A 461 13.53 17.59 25.17
C ILE A 461 13.83 16.12 25.48
N GLY A 462 12.81 15.39 25.95
CA GLY A 462 12.87 13.95 26.15
C GLY A 462 12.35 13.20 24.94
N PHE A 463 12.89 12.01 24.69
CA PHE A 463 12.43 11.05 23.69
C PHE A 463 11.91 9.81 24.41
N TYR A 464 10.68 9.40 24.07
CA TYR A 464 9.92 8.44 24.86
C TYR A 464 9.43 7.27 24.01
N ARG A 465 9.25 6.11 24.63
CA ARG A 465 8.65 4.91 24.00
C ARG A 465 7.13 5.02 23.85
N SER A 466 6.48 5.91 24.61
CA SER A 466 5.02 6.09 24.65
C SER A 466 4.65 7.57 24.64
N ALA A 467 3.46 7.88 24.12
CA ALA A 467 2.86 9.22 24.16
C ALA A 467 2.63 9.73 25.60
N THR A 468 2.52 8.84 26.58
CA THR A 468 2.43 9.21 28.00
C THR A 468 3.83 9.33 28.60
N PHE A 469 4.27 10.57 28.81
CA PHE A 469 5.63 10.90 29.23
C PHE A 469 5.84 10.63 30.72
N THR A 470 6.56 9.56 31.02
CA THR A 470 6.97 9.17 32.38
C THR A 470 8.48 8.97 32.42
N ALA A 471 9.08 8.90 33.61
CA ALA A 471 10.49 8.58 33.75
C ALA A 471 10.83 7.18 33.20
N LYS A 472 9.96 6.20 33.46
CA LYS A 472 10.10 4.80 33.00
C LYS A 472 10.10 4.66 31.48
N ASN A 473 9.28 5.44 30.78
CA ASN A 473 9.15 5.37 29.32
C ASN A 473 10.12 6.30 28.58
N ARG A 474 10.97 7.06 29.28
CA ARG A 474 11.91 8.00 28.68
C ARG A 474 13.16 7.25 28.23
N VAL A 475 13.33 7.12 26.93
CA VAL A 475 14.52 6.52 26.31
C VAL A 475 15.75 7.37 26.61
N ARG A 476 15.66 8.69 26.36
CA ARG A 476 16.78 9.62 26.62
C ARG A 476 16.36 11.08 26.68
N TRP A 477 17.30 11.91 27.11
CA TRP A 477 17.28 13.36 26.91
C TRP A 477 18.13 13.76 25.69
N PHE A 478 17.62 14.75 24.97
CA PHE A 478 18.36 15.57 24.03
C PHE A 478 18.67 16.93 24.68
N ALA A 479 19.95 17.27 24.80
CA ALA A 479 20.37 18.56 25.35
C ALA A 479 20.03 19.72 24.39
N LYS A 480 19.94 20.94 24.91
CA LYS A 480 19.83 22.16 24.10
C LYS A 480 21.14 22.33 23.30
N GLN A 481 21.03 22.56 22.00
CA GLN A 481 22.18 22.71 21.09
C GLN A 481 22.15 24.07 20.34
N PRO A 482 23.32 24.60 19.91
CA PRO A 482 23.39 25.65 18.91
C PRO A 482 22.65 25.27 17.63
N GLN A 483 22.18 26.24 16.86
CA GLN A 483 21.28 26.03 15.71
C GLN A 483 21.78 24.98 14.72
N GLN A 484 23.09 24.96 14.44
CA GLN A 484 23.73 24.04 13.50
C GLN A 484 23.70 22.57 13.96
N LYS A 485 23.59 22.34 15.27
CA LYS A 485 23.71 21.01 15.90
C LYS A 485 22.39 20.57 16.55
N ARG A 486 21.29 21.27 16.27
CA ARG A 486 19.99 20.94 16.84
C ARG A 486 19.56 19.52 16.41
N PRO A 487 19.13 18.68 17.36
CA PRO A 487 18.49 17.41 17.06
C PRO A 487 17.32 17.59 16.09
N GLN A 488 17.22 16.70 15.11
CA GLN A 488 16.24 16.71 14.03
C GLN A 488 15.41 15.44 14.09
N PHE A 489 14.11 15.60 13.89
CA PHE A 489 13.12 14.53 13.94
C PHE A 489 12.21 14.65 12.72
N VAL A 490 11.83 13.52 12.15
CA VAL A 490 10.74 13.45 11.17
C VAL A 490 9.48 13.07 11.91
N VAL A 491 8.45 13.92 11.85
CA VAL A 491 7.14 13.62 12.45
C VAL A 491 6.40 12.66 11.54
N LEU A 492 6.13 11.48 12.08
CA LEU A 492 5.43 10.39 11.40
C LEU A 492 3.92 10.47 11.61
N LYS A 493 3.47 10.87 12.82
CA LYS A 493 2.07 11.16 13.15
C LYS A 493 1.95 11.95 14.45
N THR A 494 0.75 12.41 14.75
CA THR A 494 0.36 12.87 16.09
C THR A 494 -0.21 11.74 16.93
N ALA A 495 -0.07 11.86 18.24
CA ALA A 495 -0.68 10.94 19.19
C ALA A 495 -1.09 11.67 20.46
N GLU A 496 -2.07 11.13 21.17
CA GLU A 496 -2.49 11.65 22.45
C GLU A 496 -1.92 10.83 23.61
N SER A 497 -1.48 11.52 24.66
CA SER A 497 -1.22 10.88 25.94
C SER A 497 -2.53 10.42 26.60
N LYS A 498 -2.45 9.59 27.65
CA LYS A 498 -3.61 9.22 28.50
C LYS A 498 -4.42 10.42 29.04
N GLN A 499 -3.85 11.62 29.04
CA GLN A 499 -4.48 12.87 29.51
C GLN A 499 -4.87 13.80 28.35
N GLY A 500 -5.07 13.30 27.14
CA GLY A 500 -5.48 14.10 25.96
C GLY A 500 -4.42 15.07 25.42
N ARG A 501 -3.19 15.04 25.94
CA ARG A 501 -2.11 15.94 25.46
C ARG A 501 -1.47 15.42 24.18
N LEU A 502 -1.48 16.24 23.13
CA LEU A 502 -0.82 15.94 21.85
C LEU A 502 0.70 15.74 21.97
N ARG A 503 1.21 14.77 21.20
CA ARG A 503 2.60 14.35 21.06
C ARG A 503 2.91 14.12 19.59
N TYR A 504 4.15 14.38 19.19
CA TYR A 504 4.64 13.89 17.91
C TYR A 504 5.19 12.50 18.10
N TYR A 505 4.71 11.55 17.31
CA TYR A 505 5.43 10.32 17.03
C TYR A 505 6.43 10.59 15.90
N VAL A 506 7.70 10.33 16.14
CA VAL A 506 8.79 10.79 15.29
C VAL A 506 9.85 9.71 15.08
N LYS A 507 10.57 9.80 13.95
CA LYS A 507 11.86 9.13 13.73
C LYS A 507 12.99 10.10 14.04
N ASP A 508 13.95 9.72 14.88
CA ASP A 508 15.16 10.51 15.11
C ASP A 508 16.08 10.44 13.88
N VAL A 509 16.35 11.59 13.27
CA VAL A 509 17.25 11.73 12.10
C VAL A 509 18.48 12.57 12.43
N THR A 510 18.77 12.76 13.71
CA THR A 510 19.95 13.48 14.19
C THR A 510 21.21 12.64 13.98
N ARG A 511 21.98 12.94 12.93
CA ARG A 511 23.24 12.22 12.62
C ARG A 511 24.14 12.12 13.87
N GLY A 512 24.59 10.91 14.19
CA GLY A 512 25.44 10.62 15.36
C GLY A 512 24.68 10.51 16.70
N SER A 513 23.34 10.60 16.71
CA SER A 513 22.54 10.29 17.89
C SER A 513 22.52 8.78 18.17
N LYS A 514 22.59 8.40 19.45
CA LYS A 514 22.42 7.00 19.90
C LYS A 514 21.06 6.39 19.55
N THR A 515 20.07 7.23 19.24
CA THR A 515 18.72 6.82 18.86
C THR A 515 18.45 7.08 17.38
N TYR A 516 19.50 7.36 16.58
CA TYR A 516 19.35 7.60 15.15
C TYR A 516 18.59 6.45 14.48
N GLY A 517 17.57 6.78 13.69
CA GLY A 517 16.69 5.82 13.03
C GLY A 517 15.56 5.28 13.90
N GLN A 518 15.65 5.39 15.24
CA GLN A 518 14.61 4.90 16.14
C GLN A 518 13.36 5.79 16.11
N LYS A 519 12.20 5.14 16.27
CA LYS A 519 10.90 5.80 16.39
C LYS A 519 10.53 6.00 17.87
N GLY A 520 9.84 7.08 18.18
CA GLY A 520 9.43 7.39 19.55
C GLY A 520 8.65 8.70 19.62
N TYR A 521 8.40 9.19 20.83
CA TYR A 521 7.53 10.34 21.06
C TYR A 521 8.29 11.54 21.61
N ILE A 522 7.96 12.73 21.10
CA ILE A 522 8.44 14.03 21.59
C ILE A 522 7.29 15.03 21.77
N THR A 523 7.55 16.14 22.45
CA THR A 523 6.53 17.18 22.67
C THR A 523 6.18 17.92 21.38
N THR A 524 4.90 18.29 21.22
CA THR A 524 4.43 19.18 20.14
C THR A 524 4.59 20.66 20.46
N LYS A 525 4.95 21.02 21.70
CA LYS A 525 4.99 22.41 22.14
C LYS A 525 5.97 23.24 21.30
N SER A 526 5.47 24.26 20.62
CA SER A 526 6.24 25.18 19.75
C SER A 526 7.40 25.90 20.46
N ALA A 527 7.35 25.99 21.79
CA ALA A 527 8.45 26.50 22.61
C ALA A 527 9.67 25.57 22.67
N TYR A 528 9.51 24.29 22.29
CA TYR A 528 10.52 23.23 22.38
C TYR A 528 10.94 22.68 21.04
N VAL A 529 10.05 22.71 20.05
CA VAL A 529 10.28 22.21 18.70
C VAL A 529 9.86 23.25 17.66
N ARG A 530 10.57 23.31 16.55
CA ARG A 530 10.26 24.18 15.40
C ARG A 530 10.48 23.42 14.09
N PRO A 531 9.84 23.82 12.98
CA PRO A 531 10.14 23.23 11.67
C PRO A 531 11.65 23.25 11.37
N THR A 532 12.19 22.15 10.87
CA THR A 532 13.59 22.01 10.46
C THR A 532 13.88 22.79 9.17
N TYR A 533 12.88 22.94 8.31
CA TYR A 533 13.00 23.60 7.01
C TYR A 533 12.22 24.92 6.99
N ALA A 534 12.72 25.90 6.22
CA ALA A 534 12.08 27.20 6.08
C ALA A 534 10.67 27.05 5.50
N GLN A 535 9.71 27.75 6.10
CA GLN A 535 8.31 27.76 5.70
C GLN A 535 7.94 28.98 4.84
N SER A 536 8.80 29.98 4.79
CA SER A 536 8.62 31.20 3.99
C SER A 536 9.93 31.61 3.31
N ARG A 537 9.83 32.40 2.24
CA ARG A 537 10.98 32.85 1.45
C ARG A 537 11.61 34.11 2.06
N PRO A 538 12.84 34.06 2.60
CA PRO A 538 13.61 35.27 2.92
C PRO A 538 14.19 35.89 1.65
N LYS A 539 14.49 37.20 1.64
CA LYS A 539 15.17 37.86 0.51
C LYS A 539 16.61 37.36 0.32
N ALA A 540 17.29 37.10 1.44
CA ALA A 540 18.63 36.51 1.45
C ALA A 540 18.83 35.64 2.70
N ILE A 541 19.81 34.73 2.62
CA ILE A 541 20.23 33.89 3.73
C ILE A 541 21.74 34.00 3.94
N THR A 542 22.19 33.73 5.16
CA THR A 542 23.59 33.48 5.49
C THR A 542 23.79 31.98 5.72
N VAL A 543 24.84 31.40 5.13
CA VAL A 543 25.24 30.02 5.40
C VAL A 543 25.82 29.92 6.81
N ILE A 544 25.17 29.17 7.70
CA ILE A 544 25.60 29.04 9.11
C ILE A 544 26.20 27.66 9.42
N ASN A 545 26.04 26.67 8.53
CA ASN A 545 26.60 25.33 8.70
C ASN A 545 28.13 25.37 8.75
N ASP A 546 28.74 24.68 9.71
CA ASP A 546 30.21 24.62 9.87
C ASP A 546 30.90 24.00 8.65
N LYS A 547 30.22 23.06 7.97
CA LYS A 547 30.70 22.41 6.74
C LYS A 547 30.36 23.17 5.46
N GLY A 548 29.76 24.36 5.55
CA GLY A 548 29.23 25.09 4.39
C GLY A 548 27.97 24.47 3.78
N LEU A 549 27.57 24.94 2.59
CA LEU A 549 26.36 24.55 1.89
C LEU A 549 26.63 24.41 0.39
N ASN A 550 26.25 23.28 -0.19
CA ASN A 550 26.38 23.08 -1.64
C ASN A 550 25.14 23.62 -2.37
N SER A 551 25.33 24.12 -3.59
CA SER A 551 24.27 24.32 -4.57
C SER A 551 24.26 23.26 -5.67
N TYR A 552 23.11 23.18 -6.31
CA TYR A 552 22.73 22.10 -7.22
C TYR A 552 21.93 22.65 -8.40
N LYS A 553 21.91 21.91 -9.51
CA LYS A 553 21.14 22.27 -10.71
C LYS A 553 19.63 22.14 -10.50
N THR A 554 19.21 21.22 -9.63
CA THR A 554 17.80 20.87 -9.44
C THR A 554 17.34 21.02 -7.98
N ALA A 555 16.02 21.15 -7.78
CA ALA A 555 15.41 21.17 -6.44
C ALA A 555 15.62 19.86 -5.66
N SER A 556 15.77 18.73 -6.37
CA SER A 556 16.14 17.43 -5.78
C SER A 556 17.59 17.37 -5.26
N LEU A 557 18.36 18.46 -5.38
CA LEU A 557 19.78 18.55 -5.04
C LEU A 557 20.64 17.56 -5.84
N LYS A 558 20.32 17.34 -7.12
CA LYS A 558 21.15 16.58 -8.07
C LYS A 558 22.04 17.54 -8.87
N GLY A 559 23.18 17.02 -9.32
CA GLY A 559 24.17 17.80 -10.10
C GLY A 559 24.75 18.96 -9.29
N LYS A 560 25.64 18.65 -8.35
CA LYS A 560 26.35 19.65 -7.53
C LYS A 560 27.06 20.67 -8.44
N VAL A 561 26.87 21.96 -8.17
CA VAL A 561 27.43 23.06 -8.97
C VAL A 561 28.51 23.80 -8.21
N ARG A 562 28.20 24.31 -7.01
CA ARG A 562 29.12 25.16 -6.25
C ARG A 562 29.04 24.87 -4.76
N HIS A 563 30.14 25.10 -4.05
CA HIS A 563 30.19 25.05 -2.59
C HIS A 563 30.25 26.47 -2.01
N TYR A 564 29.42 26.76 -1.00
CA TYR A 564 29.41 28.01 -0.25
C TYR A 564 29.92 27.78 1.17
N ARG A 565 30.92 28.57 1.58
CA ARG A 565 31.52 28.54 2.92
C ARG A 565 30.59 29.21 3.95
N LYS A 566 30.78 28.86 5.21
CA LYS A 566 30.11 29.53 6.35
C LYS A 566 30.31 31.06 6.28
N GLY A 567 29.27 31.81 6.59
CA GLY A 567 29.25 33.28 6.55
C GLY A 567 28.89 33.88 5.19
N GLN A 568 28.87 33.09 4.11
CA GLN A 568 28.50 33.61 2.80
C GLN A 568 27.00 33.93 2.72
N ARG A 569 26.68 35.10 2.13
CA ARG A 569 25.32 35.57 1.89
C ARG A 569 24.84 35.12 0.51
N LEU A 570 23.64 34.54 0.45
CA LEU A 570 23.01 34.05 -0.78
C LEU A 570 21.65 34.72 -0.99
N THR A 571 21.40 35.27 -2.17
CA THR A 571 20.12 35.89 -2.53
C THR A 571 19.15 34.82 -3.02
N VAL A 572 17.94 34.81 -2.46
CA VAL A 572 16.94 33.78 -2.71
C VAL A 572 15.87 34.32 -3.66
N LYS A 573 15.67 33.63 -4.79
CA LYS A 573 14.63 33.94 -5.78
C LYS A 573 13.28 33.35 -5.40
N LYS A 574 13.24 32.08 -5.00
CA LYS A 574 12.01 31.41 -4.55
C LYS A 574 12.30 30.31 -3.55
N LEU A 575 11.32 30.01 -2.71
CA LEU A 575 11.31 28.80 -1.87
C LEU A 575 10.58 27.71 -2.65
N VAL A 576 11.17 26.53 -2.75
CA VAL A 576 10.61 25.38 -3.47
C VAL A 576 10.42 24.24 -2.49
N ARG A 577 9.23 23.65 -2.45
CA ARG A 577 8.96 22.43 -1.67
C ARG A 577 9.43 21.21 -2.46
N HIS A 578 9.98 20.23 -1.77
CA HIS A 578 10.43 18.97 -2.33
C HIS A 578 10.31 17.89 -1.25
N ASN A 579 9.22 17.12 -1.31
CA ASN A 579 8.83 16.15 -0.29
C ASN A 579 8.75 16.82 1.10
N LEU A 580 9.26 16.18 2.16
CA LEU A 580 9.31 16.69 3.54
C LEU A 580 10.25 17.90 3.77
N THR A 581 10.80 18.50 2.73
CA THR A 581 11.90 19.45 2.82
C THR A 581 11.70 20.66 1.90
N THR A 582 12.37 21.77 2.19
CA THR A 582 12.36 22.94 1.30
C THR A 582 13.74 23.28 0.75
N ARG A 583 13.76 24.01 -0.36
CA ARG A 583 14.95 24.48 -1.08
C ARG A 583 14.84 25.97 -1.33
N TYR A 584 15.96 26.66 -1.22
CA TYR A 584 16.05 27.99 -1.78
C TYR A 584 16.55 27.86 -3.22
N GLN A 585 15.74 28.29 -4.19
CA GLN A 585 16.28 28.62 -5.50
C GLN A 585 16.95 29.99 -5.39
N LEU A 586 18.22 30.05 -5.72
CA LEU A 586 19.02 31.27 -5.78
C LEU A 586 18.70 32.06 -7.05
N THR A 587 19.05 33.34 -7.09
CA THR A 587 18.83 34.21 -8.27
C THR A 587 19.55 33.72 -9.53
N ASN A 588 20.63 32.97 -9.38
CA ASN A 588 21.36 32.32 -10.47
C ASN A 588 20.75 30.98 -10.93
N GLY A 589 19.53 30.65 -10.48
CA GLY A 589 18.79 29.45 -10.87
C GLY A 589 19.16 28.17 -10.11
N GLN A 590 20.25 28.17 -9.34
CA GLN A 590 20.71 27.02 -8.58
C GLN A 590 19.91 26.81 -7.29
N TYR A 591 19.95 25.61 -6.73
CA TYR A 591 19.21 25.24 -5.53
C TYR A 591 20.13 24.93 -4.36
N VAL A 592 19.79 25.40 -3.16
CA VAL A 592 20.44 25.02 -1.90
C VAL A 592 19.40 24.52 -0.89
N SER A 593 19.82 23.70 0.08
CA SER A 593 18.92 23.24 1.15
C SER A 593 18.40 24.44 1.97
N ALA A 594 17.09 24.48 2.21
CA ALA A 594 16.47 25.46 3.12
C ALA A 594 16.31 24.92 4.55
N ASN A 595 17.18 23.98 4.94
CA ASN A 595 17.30 23.53 6.32
C ASN A 595 17.80 24.71 7.20
N LEU A 596 17.02 25.04 8.23
CA LEU A 596 17.30 26.14 9.14
C LEU A 596 18.49 25.85 10.06
N ASN A 597 18.96 24.61 10.18
CA ASN A 597 20.23 24.33 10.86
C ASN A 597 21.43 24.73 9.98
N PHE A 598 21.25 24.86 8.66
CA PHE A 598 22.33 25.18 7.73
C PHE A 598 22.34 26.62 7.25
N SER A 599 21.22 27.33 7.42
CA SER A 599 21.04 28.69 6.94
C SER A 599 20.25 29.55 7.91
N GLN A 600 20.49 30.86 7.89
CA GLN A 600 19.75 31.85 8.66
C GLN A 600 19.27 32.97 7.75
N ALA A 601 18.00 33.38 7.87
CA ALA A 601 17.47 34.51 7.13
C ALA A 601 18.20 35.80 7.52
N VAL A 602 18.60 36.58 6.52
CA VAL A 602 19.09 37.96 6.72
C VAL A 602 17.85 38.84 6.84
N LYS A 603 17.76 39.59 7.95
CA LYS A 603 16.68 40.55 8.17
C LYS A 603 16.77 41.72 7.20
#